data_AF-A0A094A735-F1
#
_entry.id   AF-A0A094A735-F1
#
_cell.length_a   1.000
_cell.length_b   1.000
_cell.length_c   1.000
_cell.angle_alpha   90.00
_cell.angle_beta   90.00
_cell.angle_gamma   90.00
#
_symmetry.space_group_name_H-M   'P 1'
#
loop_
_entity.id
_entity.type
_entity.pdbx_description
1 polymer ?
#
loop_
_entity_poly.entity_id
_entity_poly.type
_entity_poly.pdbx_seq_one_letter_code
_entity_poly.pdbx_strand_id
1 'polypeptide(L)'
;MPLRIQIEGPLLALQKLLPRVSWHTPNHAPDFPLAGGPELAKLAFRAIYQRDMRPDIDGDMVVRDEYTGWLVEARPKSMIDYYGVTFDHLVPANDTDPEVLQINIVEVEDDGGAYANKYNPFDIDPAEYIGRKVLAVPRCCQKRKGTTDRRRINDGVNIRDGRDVYSLQGL
;
A
#
# COMPACT_ATOMS: atom_id res chain seq x y z
N MET A 1 -16.20 4.31 -9.33
CA MET A 1 -16.31 2.87 -9.64
C MET A 1 -15.82 2.13 -8.42
N PRO A 2 -16.52 1.08 -7.95
CA PRO A 2 -16.05 0.25 -6.84
C PRO A 2 -14.64 -0.27 -7.14
N LEU A 3 -13.69 -0.03 -6.24
CA LEU A 3 -12.31 -0.42 -6.43
C LEU A 3 -11.62 -0.58 -5.08
N ARG A 4 -10.87 -1.66 -4.92
CA ARG A 4 -9.91 -1.82 -3.83
C ARG A 4 -8.55 -1.29 -4.28
N ILE A 5 -7.92 -0.48 -3.45
CA ILE A 5 -6.63 0.14 -3.75
C ILE A 5 -5.63 -0.30 -2.68
N GLN A 6 -4.49 -0.80 -3.11
CA GLN A 6 -3.33 -0.97 -2.26
C GLN A 6 -2.23 -0.01 -2.70
N ILE A 7 -1.65 0.72 -1.76
CA ILE A 7 -0.44 1.49 -1.99
C ILE A 7 0.63 1.05 -0.98
N GLU A 8 1.82 0.71 -1.48
CA GLU A 8 2.89 0.15 -0.64
C GLU A 8 4.28 0.56 -1.13
N GLY A 9 5.26 0.56 -0.23
CA GLY A 9 6.63 0.89 -0.57
C GLY A 9 7.60 0.89 0.60
N PRO A 10 8.89 1.18 0.34
CA PRO A 10 9.90 1.32 1.37
C PRO A 10 9.51 2.41 2.38
N LEU A 11 9.68 2.11 3.67
CA LEU A 11 9.29 3.01 4.75
C LEU A 11 9.99 4.38 4.63
N LEU A 12 11.25 4.40 4.21
CA LEU A 12 12.00 5.64 4.02
C LEU A 12 11.34 6.58 3.00
N ALA A 13 10.80 6.04 1.91
CA ALA A 13 10.09 6.83 0.90
C ALA A 13 8.75 7.35 1.47
N LEU A 14 8.04 6.52 2.24
CA LEU A 14 6.77 6.89 2.87
C LEU A 14 6.96 7.96 3.97
N GLN A 15 8.06 7.89 4.73
CA GLN A 15 8.43 8.91 5.71
C GLN A 15 8.69 10.27 5.05
N LYS A 16 9.30 10.30 3.85
CA LYS A 16 9.46 11.54 3.07
C LYS A 16 8.12 12.10 2.59
N LEU A 17 7.18 11.22 2.19
CA LEU A 17 5.83 11.62 1.77
C LEU A 17 4.99 12.15 2.93
N LEU A 18 5.12 11.54 4.11
CA LEU A 18 4.32 11.84 5.31
C LEU A 18 5.24 12.08 6.52
N PRO A 19 6.02 13.18 6.52
CA PRO A 19 7.06 13.42 7.54
C PRO A 19 6.49 13.75 8.92
N ARG A 20 5.19 14.04 9.01
CA ARG A 20 4.50 14.36 10.27
C ARG A 20 3.84 13.14 10.91
N VAL A 21 3.83 12.00 10.22
CA VAL A 21 3.22 10.78 10.73
C VAL A 21 4.24 10.00 11.54
N SER A 22 3.81 9.47 12.70
CA SER A 22 4.63 8.53 13.46
C SER A 22 4.59 7.16 12.80
N TRP A 23 5.75 6.67 12.41
CA TRP A 23 5.94 5.34 11.82
C TRP A 23 6.49 4.34 12.84
N HIS A 24 6.52 4.71 14.12
CA HIS A 24 6.98 3.82 15.18
C HIS A 24 5.93 2.76 15.49
N THR A 25 6.29 1.50 15.30
CA THR A 25 5.47 0.34 15.66
C THR A 25 6.08 -0.37 16.86
N PRO A 26 5.44 -0.33 18.06
CA PRO A 26 6.06 -0.79 19.30
C PRO A 26 6.16 -2.32 19.41
N ASN A 27 5.34 -3.06 18.65
CA ASN A 27 5.28 -4.52 18.68
C ASN A 27 4.88 -5.09 17.30
N HIS A 28 4.97 -6.40 17.13
CA HIS A 28 4.63 -7.10 15.88
C HIS A 28 3.12 -7.28 15.62
N ALA A 29 2.27 -6.84 16.56
CA ALA A 29 0.81 -6.95 16.47
C ALA A 29 0.17 -5.63 16.96
N PRO A 30 0.41 -4.53 16.23
CA PRO A 30 -0.11 -3.24 16.65
C PRO A 30 -1.63 -3.15 16.44
N ASP A 31 -2.26 -2.24 17.18
CA ASP A 31 -3.67 -1.91 16.95
C ASP A 31 -3.86 -1.38 15.53
N PHE A 32 -4.93 -1.83 14.88
CA PHE A 32 -5.33 -1.40 13.56
C PHE A 32 -6.37 -0.26 13.64
N PRO A 33 -6.26 0.78 12.79
CA PRO A 33 -5.18 1.02 11.84
C PRO A 33 -3.95 1.66 12.51
N LEU A 34 -2.76 1.42 11.96
CA LEU A 34 -1.56 2.20 12.26
C LEU A 34 -1.72 3.65 11.82
N ALA A 35 -1.03 4.58 12.48
CA ALA A 35 -1.12 6.01 12.16
C ALA A 35 -0.77 6.33 10.68
N GLY A 36 0.12 5.54 10.07
CA GLY A 36 0.49 5.61 8.65
C GLY A 36 -0.65 5.34 7.68
N GLY A 37 -1.53 4.39 8.00
CA GLY A 37 -2.47 3.82 7.05
C GLY A 37 -3.51 4.83 6.56
N PRO A 38 -4.28 5.45 7.47
CA PRO A 38 -5.28 6.44 7.09
C PRO A 38 -4.68 7.63 6.33
N GLU A 39 -3.50 8.10 6.70
CA GLU A 39 -2.87 9.25 6.04
C GLU A 39 -2.35 8.90 4.64
N LEU A 40 -1.76 7.71 4.48
CA LEU A 40 -1.33 7.22 3.16
C LEU A 40 -2.53 6.92 2.25
N ALA A 41 -3.61 6.35 2.79
CA ALA A 41 -4.86 6.12 2.06
C ALA A 41 -5.48 7.45 1.58
N LYS A 42 -5.58 8.47 2.45
CA LYS A 42 -6.06 9.81 2.07
C LYS A 42 -5.21 10.43 0.96
N LEU A 43 -3.88 10.33 1.07
CA LEU A 43 -2.96 10.85 0.06
C LEU A 43 -3.20 10.18 -1.30
N ALA A 44 -3.25 8.85 -1.32
CA ALA A 44 -3.51 8.07 -2.53
C ALA A 44 -4.90 8.36 -3.11
N PHE A 45 -5.92 8.43 -2.25
CA PHE A 45 -7.29 8.77 -2.64
C PHE A 45 -7.35 10.12 -3.35
N ARG A 46 -6.75 11.16 -2.74
CA ARG A 46 -6.70 12.51 -3.35
C ARG A 46 -5.98 12.49 -4.69
N ALA A 47 -4.89 11.76 -4.81
CA ALA A 47 -4.15 11.62 -6.05
C ALA A 47 -4.93 10.89 -7.16
N ILE A 48 -5.72 9.86 -6.82
CA ILE A 48 -6.47 9.08 -7.79
C ILE A 48 -7.76 9.80 -8.21
N TYR A 49 -8.51 10.31 -7.23
CA TYR A 49 -9.86 10.85 -7.44
C TYR A 49 -9.91 12.38 -7.56
N GLN A 50 -8.76 13.05 -7.38
CA GLN A 50 -8.62 14.51 -7.51
C GLN A 50 -9.55 15.30 -6.59
N ARG A 51 -9.85 14.73 -5.42
CA ARG A 51 -10.67 15.33 -4.37
C ARG A 51 -10.40 14.68 -3.02
N ASP A 52 -10.82 15.34 -1.94
CA ASP A 52 -10.84 14.74 -0.62
C ASP A 52 -11.98 13.71 -0.46
N MET A 53 -11.80 12.81 0.52
CA MET A 53 -12.87 11.90 0.94
C MET A 53 -14.03 12.69 1.54
N ARG A 54 -15.24 12.22 1.29
CA ARG A 54 -16.48 12.85 1.70
C ARG A 54 -17.16 11.99 2.78
N PRO A 55 -17.22 12.48 4.03
CA PRO A 55 -17.84 11.72 5.13
C PRO A 55 -19.34 11.44 4.94
N ASP A 56 -20.03 12.24 4.11
CA ASP A 56 -21.44 12.08 3.78
C ASP A 56 -21.72 10.96 2.76
N ILE A 57 -20.68 10.37 2.17
CA ILE A 57 -20.79 9.26 1.24
C ILE A 57 -20.30 7.99 1.92
N ASP A 58 -21.25 7.07 2.14
CA ASP A 58 -20.92 5.76 2.67
C ASP A 58 -19.96 5.02 1.74
N GLY A 59 -18.93 4.42 2.33
CA GLY A 59 -17.89 3.73 1.60
C GLY A 59 -16.99 4.62 0.73
N ASP A 60 -16.99 5.96 0.85
CA ASP A 60 -16.17 6.81 -0.02
C ASP A 60 -14.68 6.48 0.09
N MET A 61 -14.19 6.22 1.30
CA MET A 61 -12.87 5.65 1.52
C MET A 61 -12.87 4.87 2.84
N VAL A 62 -12.59 3.57 2.80
CA VAL A 62 -12.55 2.71 3.99
C VAL A 62 -11.22 1.97 4.04
N VAL A 63 -10.42 2.19 5.09
CA VAL A 63 -9.17 1.43 5.30
C VAL A 63 -9.54 -0.01 5.67
N ARG A 64 -8.95 -0.99 4.98
CA ARG A 64 -9.32 -2.41 5.09
C ARG A 64 -8.21 -3.32 5.56
N ASP A 65 -6.95 -2.99 5.28
CA ASP A 65 -5.81 -3.80 5.73
C ASP A 65 -4.50 -3.00 5.67
N GLU A 66 -3.47 -3.49 6.36
CA GLU A 66 -2.13 -2.93 6.39
C GLU A 66 -1.08 -4.03 6.28
N TYR A 67 -0.10 -3.84 5.40
CA TYR A 67 1.05 -4.71 5.25
C TYR A 67 2.27 -4.10 5.95
N THR A 68 2.94 -4.89 6.78
CA THR A 68 4.18 -4.49 7.48
C THR A 68 5.32 -5.45 7.12
N GLY A 69 6.32 -4.94 6.40
CA GLY A 69 7.56 -5.66 6.14
C GLY A 69 8.50 -5.52 7.34
N TRP A 70 8.59 -6.57 8.16
CA TRP A 70 9.38 -6.56 9.39
C TRP A 70 10.84 -6.93 9.14
N LEU A 71 11.77 -6.12 9.65
CA LEU A 71 13.19 -6.44 9.69
C LEU A 71 13.49 -7.41 10.83
N VAL A 72 13.69 -8.68 10.49
CA VAL A 72 14.02 -9.75 11.46
C VAL A 72 15.38 -9.51 12.12
N GLU A 73 16.33 -8.92 11.40
CA GLU A 73 17.71 -8.67 11.87
C GLU A 73 17.82 -7.52 12.88
N ALA A 74 16.80 -6.67 13.02
CA ALA A 74 16.82 -5.49 13.89
C ALA A 74 16.57 -5.78 15.38
N ARG A 75 16.45 -7.06 15.77
CA ARG A 75 16.15 -7.47 17.16
C ARG A 75 17.25 -7.02 18.13
N PRO A 76 16.90 -6.41 19.28
CA PRO A 76 15.58 -6.46 19.94
C PRO A 76 14.59 -5.34 19.55
N LYS A 77 14.93 -4.44 18.63
CA LYS A 77 14.05 -3.33 18.23
C LYS A 77 13.19 -3.75 17.03
N SER A 78 11.89 -3.87 17.25
CA SER A 78 10.92 -4.09 16.17
C SER A 78 10.95 -2.91 15.21
N MET A 79 11.33 -3.14 13.96
CA MET A 79 11.38 -2.13 12.91
C MET A 79 10.78 -2.69 11.63
N ILE A 80 10.06 -1.85 10.90
CA ILE A 80 9.60 -2.15 9.55
C ILE A 80 10.49 -1.40 8.55
N ASP A 81 10.82 -2.01 7.43
CA ASP A 81 11.48 -1.37 6.29
C ASP A 81 10.51 -1.14 5.12
N TYR A 82 9.33 -1.74 5.18
CA TYR A 82 8.31 -1.68 4.14
C TYR A 82 6.93 -1.56 4.77
N TYR A 83 6.07 -0.77 4.14
CA TYR A 83 4.71 -0.58 4.62
C TYR A 83 3.73 -0.44 3.45
N GLY A 84 2.52 -0.93 3.63
CA GLY A 84 1.43 -0.76 2.70
C GLY A 84 0.10 -0.61 3.39
N VAL A 85 -0.82 0.12 2.75
CA VAL A 85 -2.22 0.23 3.18
C VAL A 85 -3.13 -0.20 2.04
N THR A 86 -4.17 -0.96 2.39
CA THR A 86 -5.27 -1.33 1.51
C THR A 86 -6.53 -0.58 1.95
N PHE A 87 -7.20 0.08 1.01
CA PHE A 87 -8.47 0.75 1.27
C PHE A 87 -9.45 0.54 0.10
N ASP A 88 -10.74 0.61 0.41
CA ASP A 88 -11.81 0.49 -0.57
C ASP A 88 -12.39 1.86 -0.90
N HIS A 89 -12.76 2.05 -2.16
CA HIS A 89 -13.65 3.11 -2.61
C HIS A 89 -14.92 2.47 -3.19
N LEU A 90 -16.05 2.67 -2.52
CA LEU A 90 -17.39 2.22 -2.91
C LEU A 90 -17.51 0.70 -3.16
N VAL A 91 -16.63 -0.11 -2.55
CA VAL A 91 -16.72 -1.58 -2.61
C VAL A 91 -17.84 -2.05 -1.68
N PRO A 92 -18.80 -2.87 -2.16
CA PRO A 92 -19.84 -3.44 -1.31
C PRO A 92 -19.24 -4.25 -0.16
N ALA A 93 -19.80 -4.13 1.05
CA ALA A 93 -19.26 -4.78 2.24
C ALA A 93 -19.18 -6.32 2.13
N ASN A 94 -20.03 -6.93 1.31
CA ASN A 94 -20.08 -8.37 1.07
C ASN A 94 -19.23 -8.85 -0.13
N ASP A 95 -18.59 -7.93 -0.87
CA ASP A 95 -17.68 -8.30 -1.96
C ASP A 95 -16.31 -8.70 -1.38
N THR A 96 -15.98 -9.98 -1.46
CA THR A 96 -14.73 -10.57 -0.95
C THR A 96 -13.62 -10.63 -2.00
N ASP A 97 -13.92 -10.38 -3.27
CA ASP A 97 -12.97 -10.44 -4.38
C ASP A 97 -13.16 -9.27 -5.38
N PRO A 98 -13.13 -8.00 -4.91
CA PRO A 98 -13.25 -6.86 -5.81
C PRO A 98 -12.05 -6.74 -6.76
N GLU A 99 -12.20 -5.90 -7.79
CA GLU A 99 -11.06 -5.45 -8.60
C GLU A 99 -10.07 -4.64 -7.76
N VAL A 100 -8.79 -4.79 -8.08
CA VAL A 100 -7.69 -4.21 -7.29
C VAL A 100 -6.77 -3.35 -8.14
N LEU A 101 -6.52 -2.12 -7.68
CA LEU A 101 -5.43 -1.27 -8.13
C LEU A 101 -4.31 -1.29 -7.09
N GLN A 102 -3.19 -1.92 -7.43
CA GLN A 102 -1.97 -1.83 -6.63
C GLN A 102 -1.05 -0.73 -7.17
N ILE A 103 -0.50 0.08 -6.28
CA ILE A 103 0.44 1.17 -6.56
C ILE A 103 1.69 0.93 -5.73
N ASN A 104 2.84 0.86 -6.40
CA ASN A 104 4.13 0.74 -5.75
C ASN A 104 4.78 2.11 -5.66
N ILE A 105 5.12 2.50 -4.44
CA ILE A 105 6.06 3.59 -4.15
C ILE A 105 7.47 3.04 -4.37
N VAL A 106 8.18 3.66 -5.31
CA VAL A 106 9.54 3.29 -5.72
C VAL A 106 10.50 4.33 -5.18
N GLU A 107 11.46 3.86 -4.38
CA GLU A 107 12.61 4.64 -3.94
C GLU A 107 13.59 4.76 -5.13
N VAL A 108 14.09 5.97 -5.39
CA VAL A 108 14.99 6.28 -6.52
C VAL A 108 16.37 6.75 -6.05
N GLU A 109 16.51 7.24 -4.83
CA GLU A 109 17.73 7.92 -4.37
C GLU A 109 18.83 6.95 -3.94
N ASP A 110 18.47 5.81 -3.36
CA ASP A 110 19.41 4.88 -2.72
C ASP A 110 20.38 4.25 -3.73
N ASP A 111 19.89 3.93 -4.92
CA ASP A 111 20.67 3.28 -5.99
C ASP A 111 20.82 4.14 -7.26
N GLY A 112 20.50 5.43 -7.17
CA GLY A 112 20.52 6.33 -8.33
C GLY A 112 19.56 5.89 -9.43
N GLY A 113 18.39 5.35 -9.07
CA GLY A 113 17.33 4.93 -9.96
C GLY A 113 17.59 3.64 -10.73
N ALA A 114 18.60 2.85 -10.37
CA ALA A 114 18.92 1.60 -11.04
C ALA A 114 17.75 0.59 -10.96
N TYR A 115 17.16 0.39 -9.78
CA TYR A 115 15.98 -0.45 -9.58
C TYR A 115 14.78 0.09 -10.35
N ALA A 116 14.55 1.40 -10.26
CA ALA A 116 13.44 2.06 -10.91
C ALA A 116 13.48 1.88 -12.44
N ASN A 117 14.61 2.14 -13.08
CA ASN A 117 14.80 1.96 -14.52
C ASN A 117 14.76 0.47 -14.95
N LYS A 118 15.25 -0.43 -14.10
CA LYS A 118 15.20 -1.87 -14.37
C LYS A 118 13.78 -2.41 -14.48
N TYR A 119 12.86 -1.96 -13.63
CA TYR A 119 11.53 -2.55 -13.49
C TYR A 119 10.38 -1.72 -14.07
N ASN A 120 10.63 -0.51 -14.56
CA ASN A 120 9.65 0.30 -15.26
C ASN A 120 9.93 0.36 -16.77
N PRO A 121 8.89 0.49 -17.63
CA PRO A 121 9.04 0.54 -19.09
C PRO A 121 9.40 1.92 -19.64
N PHE A 122 9.58 2.91 -18.77
CA PHE A 122 9.95 4.28 -19.11
C PHE A 122 11.23 4.68 -18.38
N ASP A 123 11.98 5.59 -18.99
CA ASP A 123 13.20 6.14 -18.41
C ASP A 123 12.85 7.06 -17.23
N ILE A 124 13.59 6.89 -16.14
CA ILE A 124 13.43 7.64 -14.89
C ILE A 124 14.74 8.36 -14.65
N ASP A 125 14.74 9.69 -14.79
CA ASP A 125 15.88 10.52 -14.42
C ASP A 125 15.93 10.69 -12.90
N PRO A 126 16.94 10.13 -12.19
CA PRO A 126 17.04 10.25 -10.75
C PRO A 126 17.09 11.71 -10.27
N ALA A 127 17.65 12.63 -11.06
CA ALA A 127 17.78 14.04 -10.70
C ALA A 127 16.42 14.75 -10.53
N GLU A 128 15.34 14.22 -11.14
CA GLU A 128 14.00 14.74 -10.95
C GLU A 128 13.37 14.36 -9.59
N TYR A 129 13.84 13.26 -8.98
CA TYR A 129 13.24 12.67 -7.79
C TYR A 129 14.05 12.96 -6.53
N ILE A 130 15.38 12.92 -6.60
CA ILE A 130 16.26 13.06 -5.43
C ILE A 130 15.94 14.33 -4.65
N GLY A 131 15.51 14.17 -3.39
CA GLY A 131 15.16 15.23 -2.45
C GLY A 131 13.90 16.02 -2.81
N ARG A 132 13.15 15.62 -3.85
CA ARG A 132 12.06 16.43 -4.42
C ARG A 132 10.73 15.69 -4.49
N LYS A 133 10.72 14.45 -4.97
CA LYS A 133 9.51 13.69 -5.28
C LYS A 133 9.74 12.21 -5.07
N VAL A 134 8.65 11.48 -4.85
CA VAL A 134 8.65 10.02 -4.82
C VAL A 134 7.91 9.51 -6.05
N LEU A 135 8.42 8.42 -6.64
CA LEU A 135 7.79 7.78 -7.78
C LEU A 135 6.72 6.79 -7.31
N ALA A 136 5.48 6.98 -7.74
CA ALA A 136 4.38 6.04 -7.54
C ALA A 136 3.98 5.42 -8.88
N VAL A 137 4.01 4.09 -8.99
CA VAL A 137 3.72 3.40 -10.26
C VAL A 137 2.63 2.35 -10.04
N PRO A 138 1.52 2.40 -10.81
CA PRO A 138 0.58 1.30 -10.85
C PRO A 138 1.28 0.00 -11.24
N ARG A 139 0.99 -1.07 -10.51
CA ARG A 139 1.63 -2.38 -10.68
C ARG A 139 1.49 -2.92 -12.10
N CYS A 140 0.35 -2.65 -12.76
CA CYS A 140 0.07 -3.03 -14.14
C CYS A 140 0.98 -2.34 -15.18
N CYS A 141 1.58 -1.19 -14.82
CA CYS A 141 2.48 -0.43 -15.69
C CYS A 141 3.95 -0.85 -15.52
N GLN A 142 4.26 -1.79 -14.63
CA GLN A 142 5.64 -2.25 -14.39
C GLN A 142 5.98 -3.48 -15.22
N LYS A 143 7.27 -3.67 -15.53
CA LYS A 143 7.76 -4.85 -16.28
C LYS A 143 7.50 -6.17 -15.53
N ARG A 144 7.52 -6.14 -14.20
CA ARG A 144 7.19 -7.31 -13.38
C ARG A 144 5.69 -7.57 -13.45
N LYS A 145 5.27 -8.73 -13.98
CA LYS A 145 3.88 -9.17 -13.92
C LYS A 145 3.51 -9.57 -12.49
N GLY A 146 2.43 -8.96 -11.99
CA GLY A 146 1.85 -9.20 -10.67
C GLY A 146 0.73 -10.23 -10.71
N THR A 147 1.01 -11.48 -11.08
CA THR A 147 -0.06 -12.46 -11.38
C THR A 147 -0.90 -12.86 -10.17
N THR A 148 -0.39 -12.66 -8.96
CA THR A 148 -1.07 -13.04 -7.70
C THR A 148 -1.50 -11.83 -6.88
N ASP A 149 -1.31 -10.61 -7.39
CA ASP A 149 -1.42 -9.39 -6.58
C ASP A 149 -2.86 -9.14 -6.12
N ARG A 150 -3.85 -9.23 -7.03
CA ARG A 150 -5.29 -9.13 -6.69
C ARG A 150 -5.68 -10.12 -5.59
N ARG A 151 -5.32 -11.39 -5.78
CA ARG A 151 -5.63 -12.47 -4.82
C ARG A 151 -4.99 -12.19 -3.46
N ARG A 152 -3.68 -11.90 -3.42
CA ARG A 152 -2.95 -11.60 -2.17
C ARG A 152 -3.62 -10.48 -1.37
N ILE A 153 -4.02 -9.41 -2.07
CA ILE A 153 -4.62 -8.23 -1.45
C ILE A 153 -6.03 -8.55 -0.92
N ASN A 154 -6.85 -9.24 -1.70
CA ASN A 154 -8.18 -9.66 -1.26
C ASN A 154 -8.11 -10.66 -0.10
N ASP A 155 -7.21 -11.63 -0.15
CA ASP A 155 -6.98 -12.61 0.92
C ASP A 155 -6.56 -11.90 2.23
N GLY A 156 -5.67 -10.89 2.16
CA GLY A 156 -5.26 -10.11 3.33
C GLY A 156 -6.43 -9.40 4.03
N VAL A 157 -7.30 -8.76 3.25
CA VAL A 157 -8.52 -8.12 3.80
C VAL A 157 -9.47 -9.17 4.38
N ASN A 158 -9.70 -10.27 3.68
CA ASN A 158 -10.60 -11.33 4.16
C ASN A 158 -10.11 -11.94 5.49
N ILE A 159 -8.80 -12.18 5.62
CA ILE A 159 -8.19 -12.65 6.88
C ILE A 159 -8.42 -11.65 8.00
N ARG A 160 -8.20 -10.34 7.77
CA ARG A 160 -8.44 -9.31 8.79
C ARG A 160 -9.90 -9.25 9.21
N ASP A 161 -10.82 -9.40 8.26
CA ASP A 161 -12.26 -9.37 8.50
C ASP A 161 -12.78 -10.67 9.16
N GLY A 162 -11.92 -11.66 9.41
CA GLY A 162 -12.33 -12.97 9.95
C GLY A 162 -13.16 -13.81 8.97
N ARG A 163 -13.05 -13.52 7.67
CA ARG A 163 -13.74 -14.24 6.59
C ARG A 163 -12.80 -15.35 6.11
N ASP A 164 -12.87 -16.50 6.75
CA ASP A 164 -12.05 -17.67 6.41
C ASP A 164 -12.13 -18.02 4.92
N VAL A 165 -10.98 -18.06 4.23
CA VAL A 165 -10.86 -18.60 2.85
C VAL A 165 -10.42 -20.08 2.87
N TYR A 166 -10.15 -20.66 4.05
CA TYR A 166 -9.67 -22.05 4.21
C TYR A 166 -10.76 -23.07 4.56
N SER A 167 -12.02 -22.67 4.71
CA SER A 167 -13.13 -23.58 5.06
C SER A 167 -13.80 -24.27 3.85
N LEU A 168 -13.26 -24.13 2.63
CA LEU A 168 -13.83 -24.75 1.40
C LEU A 168 -12.83 -25.57 0.56
N GLN A 169 -11.72 -26.06 1.13
CA GLN A 169 -10.87 -27.08 0.51
C GLN A 169 -10.79 -28.37 1.34
N GLY A 170 -11.95 -28.86 1.78
CA GLY A 170 -12.09 -30.17 2.41
C GLY A 170 -13.25 -30.95 1.78
N LEU A 171 -13.03 -31.45 0.58
CA LEU A 171 -13.69 -32.66 0.05
C LEU A 171 -12.64 -33.78 0.07
#